data_AF-G8FSY3-F1
#
_entry.id   AF-G8FSY3-F1
#
_cell.length_a   1.000
_cell.length_b   1.000
_cell.length_c   1.000
_cell.angle_alpha   90.00
_cell.angle_beta   90.00
_cell.angle_gamma   90.00
#
_symmetry.space_group_name_H-M   'P 1'
#
loop_
_entity.id
_entity.type
_entity.pdbx_description
1 polymer ?
#
loop_
_entity_poly.entity_id
_entity_poly.type
_entity_poly.pdbx_seq_one_letter_code
_entity_poly.pdbx_strand_id
1 'polypeptide(L)'
;MDLIITMLNGKTVTLRVKPQDTVGSLKQVLQQKMDVPVQRQRLVFDNGQRTDLSDDLRTLGSYGLHAGSRLSLLVIEPSPPATFQVFLKNEKNVVTTYDITSDETVSDFKRRVQCREGVAETQQRLVYQSREMTAGKLSDYNVHALSTIELLMRLRGGN
;
A
#
# COMPACT_ATOMS: atom_id res chain seq x y z
N MET A 1 -17.02 28.21 -4.55
CA MET A 1 -16.11 28.48 -5.67
C MET A 1 -16.18 27.32 -6.65
N ASP A 2 -16.08 27.59 -7.93
CA ASP A 2 -16.12 26.56 -8.96
C ASP A 2 -14.71 26.20 -9.40
N LEU A 3 -14.37 24.92 -9.35
CA LEU A 3 -13.09 24.39 -9.78
C LEU A 3 -13.26 23.61 -11.08
N ILE A 4 -12.26 23.70 -11.96
CA ILE A 4 -12.24 22.97 -13.23
C ILE A 4 -11.19 21.88 -13.12
N ILE A 5 -11.59 20.61 -13.11
CA ILE A 5 -10.69 19.46 -13.01
C ILE A 5 -10.63 18.78 -14.39
N THR A 6 -9.43 18.64 -14.94
CA THR A 6 -9.21 18.01 -16.25
C THR A 6 -8.33 16.77 -16.12
N MET A 7 -8.76 15.67 -16.73
CA MET A 7 -7.97 14.44 -16.86
C MET A 7 -7.10 14.46 -18.11
N LEU A 8 -6.08 13.59 -18.14
CA LEU A 8 -5.22 13.40 -19.31
C LEU A 8 -5.96 12.89 -20.55
N ASN A 9 -7.07 12.17 -20.38
CA ASN A 9 -7.92 11.71 -21.48
C ASN A 9 -8.83 12.83 -22.05
N GLY A 10 -8.68 14.08 -21.59
CA GLY A 10 -9.48 15.22 -22.01
C GLY A 10 -10.83 15.37 -21.32
N LYS A 11 -11.22 14.44 -20.43
CA LYS A 11 -12.46 14.56 -19.64
C LYS A 11 -12.31 15.69 -18.62
N THR A 12 -13.19 16.69 -18.69
CA THR A 12 -13.24 17.81 -17.75
C THR A 12 -14.53 17.77 -16.93
N VAL A 13 -14.43 18.09 -15.65
CA VAL A 13 -15.57 18.27 -14.75
C VAL A 13 -15.44 19.58 -13.98
N THR A 14 -16.55 20.30 -13.86
CA THR A 14 -16.64 21.48 -13.00
C THR A 14 -17.28 21.09 -11.68
N LEU A 15 -16.63 21.41 -10.56
CA LEU A 15 -17.09 21.11 -9.21
C LEU A 15 -17.29 22.40 -8.40
N ARG A 16 -18.47 22.53 -7.80
CA ARG A 16 -18.76 23.58 -6.84
C ARG A 16 -18.34 23.12 -5.45
N VAL A 17 -17.34 23.77 -4.89
CA VAL A 17 -16.76 23.46 -3.57
C VAL A 17 -16.69 24.72 -2.71
N LYS A 18 -16.45 24.57 -1.42
CA LYS A 18 -16.22 25.67 -0.49
C LYS A 18 -14.72 25.82 -0.21
N PRO A 19 -14.19 27.04 0.04
CA PRO A 19 -12.77 27.24 0.34
C PRO A 19 -12.26 26.45 1.56
N GLN A 20 -13.15 26.16 2.51
CA GLN A 20 -12.87 25.36 3.71
C GLN A 20 -12.93 23.84 3.49
N ASP A 21 -13.41 23.38 2.33
CA ASP A 21 -13.40 21.95 2.02
C ASP A 21 -11.94 21.47 1.97
N THR A 22 -11.70 20.21 2.32
CA THR A 22 -10.36 19.63 2.32
C THR A 22 -10.03 18.99 0.99
N VAL A 23 -8.75 18.76 0.72
CA VAL A 23 -8.33 17.97 -0.44
C VAL A 23 -8.93 16.56 -0.40
N GLY A 24 -9.03 15.94 0.78
CA GLY A 24 -9.63 14.62 0.95
C GLY A 24 -11.10 14.58 0.53
N SER A 25 -11.91 15.58 0.92
CA SER A 25 -13.32 15.63 0.52
C SER A 25 -13.49 15.86 -0.98
N LEU A 26 -12.63 16.69 -1.60
CA LEU A 26 -12.59 16.87 -3.05
C LEU A 26 -12.28 15.55 -3.77
N LYS A 27 -11.29 14.78 -3.31
CA LYS A 27 -10.93 13.48 -3.91
C LYS A 27 -12.08 12.47 -3.83
N GLN A 28 -12.82 12.44 -2.71
CA GLN A 28 -14.01 11.59 -2.58
C GLN A 28 -15.11 11.95 -3.59
N VAL A 29 -15.39 13.24 -3.77
CA VAL A 29 -16.36 13.70 -4.78
C VAL A 29 -15.91 13.33 -6.20
N LEU A 30 -14.61 13.46 -6.48
CA LEU A 30 -14.03 13.07 -7.77
C LEU A 30 -14.11 11.56 -8.02
N GLN A 31 -13.95 10.74 -6.99
CA GLN A 31 -14.12 9.28 -7.12
C GLN A 31 -15.53 8.96 -7.64
N GLN A 32 -16.56 9.57 -7.06
CA GLN A 32 -17.95 9.34 -7.45
C GLN A 32 -18.27 9.83 -8.88
N LYS A 33 -17.62 10.91 -9.34
CA LYS A 33 -17.91 11.54 -10.65
C LYS A 33 -17.05 11.02 -11.81
N MET A 34 -15.84 10.57 -11.52
CA MET A 34 -14.86 10.17 -12.53
C MET A 34 -14.47 8.70 -12.45
N ASP A 35 -14.97 7.96 -11.46
CA ASP A 35 -14.70 6.54 -11.23
C ASP A 35 -13.20 6.23 -11.07
N VAL A 36 -12.48 7.12 -10.37
CA VAL A 36 -11.07 6.93 -10.03
C VAL A 36 -10.94 6.77 -8.53
N PRO A 37 -10.44 5.64 -8.01
CA PRO A 37 -10.21 5.44 -6.58
C PRO A 37 -9.32 6.54 -5.99
N VAL A 38 -9.62 6.99 -4.77
CA VAL A 38 -8.89 8.10 -4.10
C VAL A 38 -7.38 7.86 -4.09
N GLN A 39 -6.91 6.63 -3.82
CA GLN A 39 -5.47 6.31 -3.82
C GLN A 39 -4.79 6.44 -5.20
N ARG A 40 -5.57 6.47 -6.29
CA ARG A 40 -5.08 6.66 -7.66
C ARG A 40 -5.18 8.11 -8.12
N GLN A 41 -5.71 9.01 -7.30
CA GLN A 41 -5.91 10.41 -7.66
C GLN A 41 -4.72 11.26 -7.23
N ARG A 42 -3.99 11.82 -8.20
CA ARG A 42 -3.05 12.91 -7.96
C ARG A 42 -3.59 14.21 -8.57
N LEU A 43 -3.92 15.15 -7.69
CA LEU A 43 -4.41 16.48 -8.07
C LEU A 43 -3.24 17.45 -8.13
N VAL A 44 -3.09 18.11 -9.28
CA VAL A 44 -2.06 19.13 -9.51
C VAL A 44 -2.74 20.45 -9.83
N PHE A 45 -2.46 21.47 -9.03
CA PHE A 45 -2.90 22.84 -9.29
C PHE A 45 -1.77 23.60 -9.97
N ASP A 46 -2.08 24.24 -11.10
CA ASP A 46 -1.14 25.10 -11.82
C ASP A 46 -1.47 26.57 -11.55
N ASN A 47 -0.68 27.20 -10.69
CA ASN A 47 -0.78 28.61 -10.34
C ASN A 47 0.45 29.42 -10.81
N GLY A 48 1.07 28.98 -11.91
CA GLY A 48 2.41 29.43 -12.32
C GLY A 48 3.53 28.56 -11.74
N GLN A 49 3.21 27.72 -10.75
CA GLN A 49 3.99 26.55 -10.33
C GLN A 49 3.07 25.33 -10.23
N ARG A 50 3.60 24.15 -10.54
CA ARG A 50 2.86 22.89 -10.36
C ARG A 50 2.89 22.50 -8.89
N THR A 51 1.77 22.74 -8.20
CA THR A 51 1.59 22.39 -6.79
C THR A 51 0.78 21.10 -6.68
N ASP A 52 1.37 20.06 -6.07
CA ASP A 52 0.65 18.83 -5.74
C ASP A 52 -0.25 19.03 -4.51
N LEU A 53 -1.53 18.66 -4.62
CA LEU A 53 -2.47 18.64 -3.51
C LEU A 53 -2.36 17.26 -2.82
N SER A 54 -1.30 17.09 -2.05
CA SER A 54 -0.96 15.82 -1.38
C SER A 54 -1.52 15.68 0.03
N ASP A 55 -1.83 16.78 0.72
CA ASP A 55 -2.32 16.75 2.10
C ASP A 55 -3.86 16.74 2.14
N ASP A 56 -4.43 15.58 2.46
CA ASP A 56 -5.88 15.36 2.50
C ASP A 56 -6.60 16.12 3.60
N LEU A 57 -5.88 16.57 4.64
CA LEU A 57 -6.43 17.35 5.75
C LEU A 57 -6.39 18.86 5.48
N ARG A 58 -5.56 19.28 4.54
CA ARG A 58 -5.40 20.69 4.20
C ARG A 58 -6.57 21.21 3.37
N THR A 59 -6.99 22.44 3.65
CA THR A 59 -8.13 23.08 2.97
C THR A 59 -7.74 23.58 1.58
N LEU A 60 -8.70 23.57 0.65
CA LEU A 60 -8.48 24.05 -0.72
C LEU A 60 -8.05 25.52 -0.76
N GLY A 61 -8.66 26.37 0.09
CA GLY A 61 -8.30 27.79 0.18
C GLY A 61 -6.85 28.02 0.61
N SER A 62 -6.28 27.15 1.46
CA SER A 62 -4.90 27.28 1.93
C SER A 62 -3.84 26.94 0.87
N TYR A 63 -4.25 26.30 -0.24
CA TYR A 63 -3.43 26.10 -1.43
C TYR A 63 -3.56 27.27 -2.42
N GLY A 64 -4.35 28.30 -2.11
CA GLY A 64 -4.61 29.45 -2.98
C GLY A 64 -5.64 29.19 -4.08
N LEU A 65 -6.43 28.11 -3.97
CA LEU A 65 -7.50 27.84 -4.92
C LEU A 65 -8.61 28.89 -4.78
N HIS A 66 -9.08 29.35 -5.93
CA HIS A 66 -10.15 30.34 -6.07
C HIS A 66 -11.11 29.92 -7.20
N ALA A 67 -12.21 30.64 -7.36
CA ALA A 67 -13.17 30.34 -8.43
C ALA A 67 -12.49 30.43 -9.81
N GLY A 68 -12.69 29.42 -10.65
CA GLY A 68 -12.05 29.29 -11.96
C GLY A 68 -10.67 28.62 -11.93
N SER A 69 -10.13 28.29 -10.76
CA SER A 69 -8.87 27.54 -10.66
C SER A 69 -8.95 26.20 -11.39
N ARG A 70 -7.87 25.88 -12.13
CA ARG A 70 -7.77 24.69 -12.98
C ARG A 70 -6.85 23.67 -12.32
N LEU A 71 -7.36 22.46 -12.12
CA LEU A 71 -6.59 21.33 -11.64
C LEU A 71 -6.46 20.26 -12.72
N SER A 72 -5.31 19.61 -12.75
CA SER A 72 -5.13 18.37 -13.50
C SER A 72 -5.28 17.18 -12.56
N LEU A 73 -6.11 16.21 -12.94
CA LEU A 73 -6.23 14.93 -12.27
C LEU A 73 -5.41 13.89 -13.03
N LEU A 74 -4.30 13.47 -12.45
CA LEU A 74 -3.47 12.39 -12.94
C LEU A 74 -3.93 11.09 -12.27
N VAL A 75 -4.20 10.07 -13.08
CA VAL A 75 -4.46 8.72 -12.58
C VAL A 75 -3.12 8.04 -12.41
N ILE A 76 -2.70 7.88 -11.16
CA ILE A 76 -1.47 7.17 -10.81
C ILE A 76 -1.79 5.72 -10.48
N GLU A 77 -0.82 4.85 -10.69
CA GLU A 77 -0.84 3.52 -10.07
C GLU A 77 -0.42 3.70 -8.61
N PRO A 78 -1.14 3.10 -7.64
CA PRO A 78 -0.66 3.10 -6.28
C PRO A 78 0.68 2.38 -6.28
N SER A 79 1.72 3.03 -5.73
CA SER A 79 3.00 2.37 -5.55
C SER A 79 2.76 1.09 -4.75
N PRO A 80 3.35 -0.06 -5.17
CA PRO A 80 3.35 -1.25 -4.34
C PRO A 80 3.82 -0.88 -2.92
N PRO A 81 3.28 -1.49 -1.86
CA PRO A 81 3.81 -1.28 -0.53
C PRO A 81 5.31 -1.51 -0.57
N ALA A 82 6.08 -0.66 0.11
CA ALA A 82 7.52 -0.82 0.14
C ALA A 82 7.87 -2.23 0.65
N THR A 83 8.46 -3.02 -0.22
CA THR A 83 8.92 -4.37 0.13
C THR A 83 10.36 -4.32 0.63
N PHE A 84 10.69 -5.21 1.56
CA PHE A 84 12.05 -5.49 1.96
C PHE A 84 12.30 -6.99 1.96
N GLN A 85 13.56 -7.37 1.83
CA GLN A 85 13.95 -8.78 1.75
C GLN A 85 14.07 -9.40 3.14
N VAL A 86 13.62 -10.64 3.24
CA VAL A 86 13.92 -11.57 4.33
C VAL A 86 14.43 -12.88 3.74
N PHE A 87 15.11 -13.66 4.56
CA PHE A 87 15.65 -14.96 4.20
C PHE A 87 14.86 -16.05 4.89
N LEU A 88 14.52 -17.11 4.16
CA LEU A 88 13.94 -18.33 4.71
C LEU A 88 14.98 -19.44 4.61
N LYS A 89 15.43 -19.96 5.76
CA LYS A 89 16.36 -21.08 5.83
C LYS A 89 15.60 -22.36 6.15
N ASN A 90 15.63 -23.34 5.25
CA ASN A 90 14.97 -24.64 5.49
C ASN A 90 15.88 -25.63 6.25
N GLU A 91 15.34 -26.79 6.59
CA GLU A 91 16.04 -27.87 7.31
C GLU A 91 17.30 -28.40 6.58
N LYS A 92 17.39 -28.20 5.26
CA LYS A 92 18.56 -28.57 4.45
C LYS A 92 19.63 -27.46 4.42
N ASN A 93 19.48 -26.41 5.24
CA ASN A 93 20.29 -25.19 5.24
C ASN A 93 20.24 -24.40 3.92
N VAL A 94 19.27 -24.67 3.05
CA VAL A 94 19.06 -23.87 1.83
C VAL A 94 18.34 -22.58 2.22
N VAL A 95 18.85 -21.45 1.70
CA VAL A 95 18.32 -20.12 1.96
C VAL A 95 17.60 -19.60 0.72
N THR A 96 16.33 -19.23 0.89
CA THR A 96 15.49 -18.62 -0.15
C THR A 96 15.14 -17.18 0.25
N THR A 97 15.32 -16.23 -0.66
CA THR A 97 14.95 -14.81 -0.43
C THR A 97 13.47 -14.57 -0.72
N TYR A 98 12.79 -13.82 0.15
CA TYR A 98 11.42 -13.36 -0.03
C TYR A 98 11.35 -11.84 0.15
N ASP A 99 10.69 -11.15 -0.79
CA ASP A 99 10.26 -9.78 -0.59
C ASP A 99 8.95 -9.78 0.20
N ILE A 100 8.92 -9.09 1.34
CA ILE A 100 7.73 -8.94 2.20
C ILE A 100 7.44 -7.47 2.45
N THR A 101 6.21 -7.16 2.82
CA THR A 101 5.79 -5.81 3.24
C THR A 101 5.82 -5.71 4.78
N SER A 102 5.76 -4.49 5.32
CA SER A 102 5.72 -4.27 6.77
C SER A 102 4.43 -4.78 7.44
N ASP A 103 3.38 -5.03 6.66
CA ASP A 103 2.09 -5.54 7.09
C ASP A 103 1.86 -7.02 6.77
N GLU A 104 2.84 -7.72 6.17
CA GLU A 104 2.75 -9.15 5.84
C GLU A 104 2.42 -9.98 7.09
N THR A 105 1.33 -10.75 7.01
CA THR A 105 0.91 -11.64 8.10
C THR A 105 1.69 -12.95 8.09
N VAL A 106 1.81 -13.58 9.26
CA VAL A 106 2.39 -14.93 9.36
C VAL A 106 1.66 -15.92 8.46
N SER A 107 0.32 -15.81 8.38
CA SER A 107 -0.50 -16.70 7.55
C SER A 107 -0.28 -16.48 6.05
N ASP A 108 -0.16 -15.23 5.60
CA ASP A 108 0.15 -14.92 4.20
C ASP A 108 1.55 -15.43 3.81
N PHE A 109 2.52 -15.21 4.69
CA PHE A 109 3.88 -15.70 4.47
C PHE A 109 3.92 -17.24 4.40
N LYS A 110 3.19 -17.94 5.28
CA LYS A 110 3.08 -19.42 5.23
C LYS A 110 2.47 -19.93 3.93
N ARG A 111 1.43 -19.28 3.40
CA ARG A 111 0.88 -19.59 2.07
C ARG A 111 1.94 -19.45 0.98
N ARG A 112 2.70 -18.36 0.98
CA ARG A 112 3.78 -18.14 0.00
C ARG A 112 4.87 -19.19 0.10
N VAL A 113 5.25 -19.57 1.32
CA VAL A 113 6.19 -20.67 1.58
C VAL A 113 5.62 -21.99 1.07
N GLN A 114 4.33 -22.28 1.25
CA GLN A 114 3.72 -23.49 0.70
C GLN A 114 3.80 -23.52 -0.83
N CYS A 115 3.46 -22.41 -1.50
CA CYS A 115 3.49 -22.32 -2.94
C CYS A 115 4.91 -22.50 -3.51
N ARG A 116 5.94 -22.04 -2.80
CA ARG A 116 7.32 -22.03 -3.30
C ARG A 116 8.15 -23.24 -2.87
N GLU A 117 8.00 -23.68 -1.62
CA GLU A 117 8.77 -24.79 -1.04
C GLU A 117 7.99 -26.12 -1.08
N GLY A 118 6.68 -26.11 -1.39
CA GLY A 118 5.83 -27.30 -1.46
C GLY A 118 5.44 -27.90 -0.10
N VAL A 119 5.69 -27.18 1.00
CA VAL A 119 5.38 -27.62 2.36
C VAL A 119 4.01 -27.10 2.79
N ALA A 120 3.07 -27.98 3.10
CA ALA A 120 1.73 -27.56 3.54
C ALA A 120 1.78 -26.67 4.80
N GLU A 121 0.95 -25.62 4.88
CA GLU A 121 0.93 -24.65 6.00
C GLU A 121 0.86 -25.31 7.39
N THR A 122 0.11 -26.40 7.52
CA THR A 122 -0.03 -27.15 8.79
C THR A 122 1.28 -27.80 9.24
N GLN A 123 2.14 -28.15 8.29
CA GLN A 123 3.45 -28.76 8.52
C GLN A 123 4.55 -27.72 8.73
N GLN A 124 4.31 -26.44 8.40
CA GLN A 124 5.29 -25.38 8.56
C GLN A 124 5.37 -24.91 10.02
N ARG A 125 6.59 -24.92 10.56
CA ARG A 125 6.95 -24.26 11.81
C ARG A 125 7.99 -23.18 11.50
N LEU A 126 7.51 -21.94 11.41
CA LEU A 126 8.37 -20.78 11.18
C LEU A 126 8.89 -20.26 12.52
N VAL A 127 10.20 -20.08 12.64
CA VAL A 127 10.87 -19.62 13.85
C VAL A 127 11.79 -18.45 13.53
N TYR A 128 11.77 -17.42 14.38
CA TYR A 128 12.70 -16.31 14.32
C TYR A 128 13.19 -15.98 15.72
N GLN A 129 14.51 -15.86 15.92
CA GLN A 129 15.13 -15.60 17.24
C GLN A 129 14.58 -16.52 18.35
N SER A 130 14.50 -17.82 18.08
CA SER A 130 13.95 -18.83 19.00
C SER A 130 12.46 -18.68 19.35
N ARG A 131 11.72 -17.79 18.68
CA ARG A 131 10.28 -17.61 18.85
C ARG A 131 9.52 -18.17 17.64
N GLU A 132 8.61 -19.10 17.90
CA GLU A 132 7.71 -19.62 16.87
C GLU A 132 6.68 -18.57 16.45
N MET A 133 6.54 -18.37 15.15
CA MET A 133 5.57 -17.45 14.56
C MET A 133 4.29 -18.21 14.21
N THR A 134 3.22 -17.93 14.96
CA THR A 134 1.95 -18.66 14.86
C THR A 134 0.82 -17.83 14.26
N ALA A 135 0.75 -16.54 14.59
CA ALA A 135 -0.27 -15.60 14.13
C ALA A 135 0.24 -14.15 14.19
N GLY A 136 -0.55 -13.20 13.68
CA GLY A 136 -0.19 -11.77 13.64
C GLY A 136 0.66 -11.40 12.43
N LYS A 137 1.36 -10.27 12.51
CA LYS A 137 2.30 -9.79 11.50
C LYS A 137 3.69 -10.33 11.75
N LEU A 138 4.50 -10.46 10.69
CA LEU A 138 5.92 -10.80 10.85
C LEU A 138 6.66 -9.75 11.72
N SER A 139 6.26 -8.48 11.62
CA SER A 139 6.78 -7.39 12.45
C SER A 139 6.55 -7.60 13.96
N ASP A 140 5.49 -8.30 14.37
CA ASP A 140 5.18 -8.56 15.79
C ASP A 140 6.21 -9.50 16.45
N TYR A 141 7.05 -10.14 15.62
CA TYR A 141 8.17 -10.97 16.00
C TYR A 141 9.53 -10.29 15.76
N ASN A 142 9.55 -8.99 15.44
CA ASN A 142 10.76 -8.23 15.08
C ASN A 142 11.49 -8.75 13.84
N VAL A 143 10.74 -9.30 12.88
CA VAL A 143 11.27 -9.59 11.54
C VAL A 143 11.43 -8.27 10.80
N HIS A 144 12.64 -8.01 10.31
CA HIS A 144 13.02 -6.80 9.59
C HIS A 144 13.79 -7.15 8.32
N ALA A 145 14.23 -6.11 7.60
CA ALA A 145 15.09 -6.30 6.44
C ALA A 145 16.30 -7.18 6.77
N LEU A 146 16.55 -8.17 5.91
CA LEU A 146 17.64 -9.14 5.98
C LEU A 146 17.56 -10.12 7.17
N SER A 147 16.45 -10.16 7.90
CA SER A 147 16.19 -11.19 8.91
C SER A 147 16.17 -12.58 8.28
N THR A 148 16.70 -13.58 9.00
CA THR A 148 16.63 -15.00 8.61
C THR A 148 15.60 -15.72 9.46
N ILE A 149 14.51 -16.16 8.83
CA ILE A 149 13.47 -17.01 9.39
C ILE A 149 13.85 -18.47 9.14
N GLU A 150 13.75 -19.32 10.16
CA GLU A 150 13.96 -20.76 10.04
C GLU A 150 12.63 -21.47 9.76
N LEU A 151 12.61 -22.30 8.73
CA LEU A 151 11.52 -23.23 8.41
C LEU A 151 11.88 -24.61 8.93
N LEU A 152 11.15 -25.04 9.96
CA LEU A 152 11.17 -26.39 10.51
C LEU A 152 9.89 -27.13 10.11
N MET A 153 9.97 -28.45 10.00
CA MET A 153 8.84 -29.33 9.73
C MET A 153 8.22 -29.77 11.06
N ARG A 154 6.88 -29.74 11.14
CA ARG A 154 6.16 -30.48 12.18
C ARG A 154 6.20 -31.97 11.82
N LEU A 155 6.64 -32.80 12.76
CA LEU A 155 6.59 -34.24 12.63
C LEU A 155 5.13 -34.67 12.48
N ARG A 156 4.85 -35.54 11.50
CA ARG A 156 3.55 -36.22 11.43
C ARG A 156 3.54 -37.29 12.52
N GLY A 157 2.60 -37.21 13.46
CA GLY A 157 2.22 -38.39 14.23
C GLY A 157 1.68 -39.42 13.25
N GLY A 158 2.32 -40.58 13.16
CA GLY A 158 1.80 -41.69 12.37
C GLY A 158 0.42 -42.07 12.87
N ASN A 159 -0.52 -42.28 11.94
CA ASN A 159 -1.75 -43.02 12.24
C ASN A 159 -1.40 -44.47 12.57
#